data_AF-A0AAN7YEI0-F1
#
_entry.id   AF-A0AAN7YEI0-F1
#
_cell.length_a   1.000
_cell.length_b   1.000
_cell.length_c   1.000
_cell.angle_alpha   90.00
_cell.angle_beta   90.00
_cell.angle_gamma   90.00
#
_symmetry.space_group_name_H-M   'P 1'
#
loop_
_entity.id
_entity.type
_entity.pdbx_description
1 polymer ?
#
loop_
_entity_poly.entity_id
_entity_poly.type
_entity_poly.pdbx_seq_one_letter_code
_entity_poly.pdbx_strand_id
1 'polypeptide(L)'
;MTGLESGQAAEYVNHFGKGYATEALRALLPVVFEFMPRAGGDGTGFDYIEAGIDPENQASRRVLEKCGFTFYRVTKQDFNHPTKGLRDSAWYRIARPGTTLELSHVQHNT
;
A
#
# COMPACT_ATOMS: atom_id res chain seq x y z
N MET A 1 6.04 -50.96 18.97
CA MET A 1 6.83 -50.53 17.79
C MET A 1 5.84 -50.15 16.72
N THR A 2 5.66 -48.90 16.30
CA THR A 2 6.50 -47.70 16.39
C THR A 2 5.56 -46.50 16.48
N GLY A 3 5.74 -45.67 17.49
CA GLY A 3 5.23 -44.29 17.47
C GLY A 3 6.14 -43.41 16.62
N LEU A 4 5.56 -42.34 16.06
CA LEU A 4 6.25 -41.07 15.90
C LEU A 4 5.20 -39.94 15.89
N GLU A 5 4.93 -39.47 17.10
CA GLU A 5 4.75 -38.08 17.54
C GLU A 5 3.99 -37.10 16.62
N SER A 6 2.76 -36.82 17.03
CA SER A 6 2.13 -35.52 16.90
C SER A 6 2.95 -34.47 17.68
N GLY A 7 4.04 -33.98 17.09
CA GLY A 7 4.95 -33.03 17.71
C GLY A 7 5.31 -31.88 16.78
N GLN A 8 4.94 -30.66 17.19
CA GLN A 8 5.43 -29.36 16.71
C GLN A 8 5.02 -28.92 15.29
N ALA A 9 3.73 -28.62 15.10
CA ALA A 9 3.42 -27.43 14.31
C ALA A 9 3.67 -26.22 15.22
N ALA A 10 4.80 -25.54 15.02
CA ALA A 10 5.07 -24.27 15.68
C ALA A 10 3.84 -23.36 15.55
N GLU A 11 3.39 -22.83 16.68
CA GLU A 11 2.29 -21.88 16.79
C GLU A 11 2.63 -20.65 15.93
N TYR A 12 2.16 -20.63 14.68
CA TYR A 12 2.31 -19.45 13.83
C TYR A 12 1.50 -18.34 14.46
N VAL A 13 2.18 -17.37 15.06
CA VAL A 13 1.51 -16.19 15.60
C VAL A 13 0.89 -15.44 14.44
N ASN A 14 -0.44 -15.54 14.33
CA ASN A 14 -1.19 -14.82 13.32
C ASN A 14 -1.29 -13.35 13.74
N HIS A 15 -0.67 -12.46 12.94
CA HIS A 15 -0.69 -11.02 13.15
C HIS A 15 -1.70 -10.28 12.25
N PHE A 16 -2.40 -10.99 11.35
CA PHE A 16 -3.37 -10.40 10.44
C PHE A 16 -4.62 -9.92 11.16
N GLY A 17 -5.23 -8.85 10.64
CA GLY A 17 -6.48 -8.29 11.18
C GLY A 17 -6.33 -7.53 12.50
N LYS A 18 -5.14 -7.49 13.11
CA LYS A 18 -4.87 -6.82 14.40
C LYS A 18 -4.52 -5.33 14.28
N GLY A 19 -4.54 -4.77 13.07
CA GLY A 19 -4.28 -3.34 12.83
C GLY A 19 -2.81 -2.92 12.76
N TYR A 20 -1.84 -3.83 13.00
CA TYR A 20 -0.42 -3.50 13.02
C TYR A 20 0.09 -2.79 11.76
N ALA A 21 -0.37 -3.20 10.57
CA ALA A 21 0.02 -2.54 9.32
C ALA A 21 -0.49 -1.09 9.25
N THR A 22 -1.70 -0.82 9.77
CA THR A 22 -2.26 0.52 9.84
C THR A 22 -1.47 1.38 10.83
N GLU A 23 -1.16 0.86 12.02
CA GLU A 23 -0.39 1.58 13.03
C GLU A 23 1.04 1.89 12.55
N ALA A 24 1.72 0.89 11.98
CA ALA A 24 3.06 1.07 11.44
C ALA A 24 3.09 2.10 10.31
N LEU A 25 2.15 2.02 9.36
CA LEU A 25 2.10 2.98 8.24
C LEU A 25 1.79 4.40 8.73
N ARG A 26 0.84 4.58 9.67
CA ARG A 26 0.56 5.89 10.27
C ARG A 26 1.75 6.49 10.98
N ALA A 27 2.51 5.68 11.72
CA ALA A 27 3.72 6.14 12.41
C ALA A 27 4.84 6.50 11.42
N LEU A 28 4.94 5.79 10.30
CA LEU A 28 5.97 6.00 9.30
C LEU A 28 5.75 7.26 8.45
N LEU A 29 4.50 7.61 8.14
CA LEU A 29 4.18 8.70 7.20
C LEU A 29 4.78 10.06 7.59
N PRO A 30 4.64 10.57 8.83
CA PRO A 30 5.26 11.84 9.23
C PRO A 30 6.78 11.82 9.07
N VAL A 31 7.40 10.70 9.46
CA VAL A 31 8.85 10.50 9.38
C VAL A 31 9.32 10.56 7.93
N VAL A 32 8.63 9.88 7.02
CA VAL A 32 8.96 9.90 5.59
C VAL A 32 8.87 11.32 5.03
N PHE A 33 7.83 12.09 5.37
CA PHE A 33 7.74 13.48 4.93
C PHE A 33 8.78 14.39 5.57
N GLU A 34 9.22 14.11 6.81
CA GLU A 34 10.30 14.87 7.46
C GLU A 34 11.64 14.67 6.73
N PHE A 35 11.97 13.43 6.36
CA PHE A 35 13.25 13.10 5.73
C PHE A 35 13.31 13.40 4.22
N MET A 36 12.19 13.28 3.51
CA MET A 36 12.17 13.54 2.07
C MET A 36 12.11 15.04 1.77
N PRO A 37 12.95 15.56 0.86
CA PRO A 37 12.89 16.96 0.47
C PRO A 37 11.54 17.28 -0.17
N ARG A 38 11.06 18.51 0.06
CA ARG A 38 9.87 19.04 -0.64
C ARG A 38 10.14 19.17 -2.12
N ALA A 39 9.08 19.08 -2.93
CA ALA A 39 9.22 19.29 -4.36
C ALA A 39 9.70 20.72 -4.65
N GLY A 40 10.80 20.83 -5.39
CA GLY A 40 11.41 22.09 -5.81
C GLY A 40 11.15 22.40 -7.28
N GLY A 41 11.41 23.65 -7.69
CA GLY A 41 11.32 24.08 -9.10
C GLY A 41 12.37 23.46 -10.03
N ASP A 42 13.34 22.74 -9.46
CA ASP A 42 14.37 21.99 -10.18
C ASP A 42 13.95 20.54 -10.51
N GLY A 43 12.71 20.15 -10.17
CA GLY A 43 12.18 18.82 -10.40
C GLY A 43 12.66 17.77 -9.40
N THR A 44 13.31 18.18 -8.31
CA THR A 44 13.71 17.29 -7.22
C THR A 44 12.68 17.29 -6.09
N GLY A 45 12.70 16.25 -5.24
CA GLY A 45 11.83 16.13 -4.07
C GLY A 45 10.42 15.65 -4.35
N PHE A 46 9.61 15.57 -3.28
CA PHE A 46 8.31 14.90 -3.29
C PHE A 46 7.29 15.60 -2.40
N ASP A 47 6.10 15.83 -2.94
CA ASP A 47 4.94 16.40 -2.22
C ASP A 47 3.82 15.40 -1.99
N TYR A 48 4.02 14.14 -2.37
CA TYR A 48 3.11 13.04 -2.09
C TYR A 48 3.86 11.73 -2.03
N ILE A 49 3.21 10.71 -1.47
CA ILE A 49 3.67 9.32 -1.49
C ILE A 49 2.68 8.51 -2.31
N GLU A 50 3.18 7.65 -3.20
CA GLU A 50 2.39 6.68 -3.96
C GLU A 50 2.50 5.28 -3.36
N ALA A 51 1.39 4.55 -3.38
CA ALA A 51 1.35 3.13 -3.03
C ALA A 51 0.55 2.36 -4.09
N GLY A 52 1.18 1.33 -4.67
CA GLY A 52 0.55 0.41 -5.62
C GLY A 52 0.13 -0.89 -4.94
N ILE A 53 -1.09 -1.36 -5.21
CA ILE A 53 -1.60 -2.65 -4.74
C ILE A 53 -2.25 -3.42 -5.90
N ASP A 54 -2.27 -4.75 -5.81
CA ASP A 54 -3.20 -5.54 -6.63
C ASP A 54 -4.64 -5.12 -6.28
N PRO A 55 -5.51 -4.74 -7.25
CA PRO A 55 -6.87 -4.28 -6.99
C PRO A 55 -7.75 -5.29 -6.23
N GLU A 56 -7.45 -6.58 -6.31
CA GLU A 56 -8.17 -7.62 -5.57
C GLU A 56 -7.71 -7.72 -4.11
N ASN A 57 -6.60 -7.09 -3.73
CA ASN A 57 -6.11 -7.08 -2.34
C ASN A 57 -6.88 -6.07 -1.47
N GLN A 58 -8.09 -6.46 -1.07
CA GLN A 58 -8.98 -5.63 -0.24
C GLN A 58 -8.38 -5.32 1.14
N ALA A 59 -7.49 -6.17 1.67
CA ALA A 59 -6.84 -5.92 2.95
C ALA A 59 -5.89 -4.71 2.86
N SER A 60 -5.01 -4.69 1.87
CA SER A 60 -4.09 -3.55 1.64
C SER A 60 -4.84 -2.28 1.27
N ARG A 61 -5.91 -2.38 0.45
CA ARG A 61 -6.79 -1.24 0.16
C ARG A 61 -7.30 -0.58 1.44
N ARG A 62 -7.86 -1.36 2.37
CA ARG A 62 -8.38 -0.85 3.65
C ARG A 62 -7.28 -0.22 4.50
N VAL A 63 -6.05 -0.75 4.47
CA VAL A 63 -4.92 -0.15 5.18
C VAL A 63 -4.61 1.24 4.61
N LEU A 64 -4.49 1.36 3.28
CA LEU A 64 -4.21 2.63 2.61
C LEU A 64 -5.30 3.68 2.89
N GLU A 65 -6.57 3.32 2.70
CA GLU A 65 -7.72 4.21 2.97
C GLU A 65 -7.73 4.66 4.45
N LYS A 66 -7.49 3.76 5.41
CA LYS A 66 -7.41 4.10 6.84
C LYS A 66 -6.22 4.99 7.20
N CYS A 67 -5.16 4.99 6.38
CA CYS A 67 -3.99 5.83 6.57
C CYS A 67 -4.09 7.18 5.84
N GLY A 68 -5.22 7.47 5.19
CA GLY A 68 -5.46 8.76 4.52
C GLY A 68 -4.97 8.81 3.08
N PHE A 69 -4.63 7.67 2.47
CA PHE A 69 -4.39 7.61 1.05
C PHE A 69 -5.70 7.65 0.27
N THR A 70 -5.68 8.35 -0.87
CA THR A 70 -6.79 8.48 -1.81
C THR A 70 -6.46 7.74 -3.10
N PHE A 71 -7.46 7.06 -3.69
CA PHE A 71 -7.30 6.41 -4.98
C PHE A 71 -6.91 7.43 -6.07
N TYR A 72 -5.97 7.05 -6.94
CA TYR A 72 -5.52 7.86 -8.06
C TYR A 72 -5.88 7.21 -9.39
N ARG A 73 -5.30 6.04 -9.70
CA ARG A 73 -5.48 5.38 -11.00
C ARG A 73 -5.39 3.85 -10.91
N VAL A 74 -5.85 3.17 -11.96
CA VAL A 74 -5.46 1.79 -12.23
C VAL A 74 -4.56 1.76 -13.45
N THR A 75 -3.45 1.04 -13.37
CA THR A 75 -2.64 0.66 -14.52
C THR A 75 -2.94 -0.80 -14.84
N LYS A 76 -3.29 -1.08 -16.10
CA LYS A 76 -3.69 -2.42 -16.53
C LYS A 76 -2.48 -3.27 -16.87
N GLN A 77 -2.48 -4.52 -16.41
CA GLN A 77 -1.52 -5.55 -16.84
C GLN A 77 -0.05 -5.10 -16.74
N ASP A 78 0.31 -4.35 -15.69
CA ASP A 78 1.63 -3.71 -15.54
C ASP A 78 2.60 -4.51 -14.67
N PHE A 79 2.11 -5.56 -14.01
CA PHE A 79 2.93 -6.39 -13.13
C PHE A 79 2.62 -7.88 -13.29
N ASN A 80 3.66 -8.71 -13.34
CA ASN A 80 3.54 -10.16 -13.37
C ASN A 80 3.70 -10.73 -11.95
N HIS A 81 2.59 -11.14 -11.35
CA HIS A 81 2.56 -11.76 -10.03
C HIS A 81 3.08 -13.21 -10.10
N PRO A 82 4.02 -13.63 -9.24
CA PRO A 82 4.67 -14.95 -9.32
C PRO A 82 3.73 -16.15 -9.41
N THR A 83 2.56 -16.07 -8.76
CA THR A 83 1.56 -17.15 -8.73
C THR A 83 0.23 -16.82 -9.43
N LYS A 84 -0.01 -15.56 -9.81
CA LYS A 84 -1.30 -15.10 -10.35
C LYS A 84 -1.21 -14.60 -11.78
N GLY A 85 -0.02 -14.65 -12.40
CA GLY A 85 0.22 -14.19 -13.76
C GLY A 85 0.16 -12.67 -13.88
N LEU A 86 -0.23 -12.17 -15.05
CA LEU A 86 -0.28 -10.74 -15.36
C LEU A 86 -1.46 -10.06 -14.65
N ARG A 87 -1.18 -8.94 -13.95
CA ARG A 87 -2.12 -8.25 -13.05
C ARG A 87 -2.11 -6.75 -13.27
N ASP A 88 -3.20 -6.14 -12.84
CA ASP A 88 -3.34 -4.69 -12.74
C ASP A 88 -2.73 -4.17 -11.43
N SER A 89 -2.45 -2.87 -11.38
CA SER A 89 -2.08 -2.14 -10.17
C SER A 89 -3.05 -0.99 -9.91
N ALA A 90 -3.66 -0.96 -8.72
CA ALA A 90 -4.38 0.20 -8.21
C ALA A 90 -3.42 1.08 -7.42
N TRP A 91 -3.30 2.34 -7.83
CA TRP A 91 -2.41 3.34 -7.24
C TRP A 91 -3.19 4.30 -6.36
N TYR A 92 -2.66 4.53 -5.16
CA TYR A 92 -3.18 5.47 -4.19
C TYR A 92 -2.11 6.50 -3.85
N ARG A 93 -2.54 7.70 -3.46
CA ARG A 93 -1.67 8.82 -3.08
C ARG A 93 -2.07 9.41 -1.75
N ILE A 94 -1.09 9.82 -0.94
CA ILE A 94 -1.30 10.72 0.19
C ILE A 94 -0.47 11.98 -0.02
N ALA A 95 -1.08 13.14 0.14
CA ALA A 95 -0.38 14.42 0.05
C ALA A 95 0.51 14.63 1.27
N ARG A 96 1.65 15.28 1.04
CA ARG A 96 2.40 15.93 2.10
C ARG A 96 1.50 16.92 2.83
N PRO A 97 1.57 17.02 4.17
CA PRO A 97 0.79 18.01 4.90
C PRO A 97 0.98 19.43 4.36
N GLY A 98 -0.14 20.09 4.06
CA GLY A 98 -0.16 21.43 3.46
C GLY A 98 -0.12 21.48 1.93
N THR A 99 -0.06 20.32 1.25
CA THR A 99 -0.17 20.23 -0.21
C THR A 99 -1.51 19.62 -0.61
N THR A 100 -2.08 20.07 -1.73
CA THR A 100 -3.27 19.49 -2.35
C THR A 100 -2.85 18.51 -3.44
N LEU A 101 -3.48 17.33 -3.48
CA LEU A 101 -3.30 16.41 -4.60
C LEU A 101 -4.16 16.86 -5.79
N GLU A 102 -3.56 16.93 -6.97
CA GLU A 102 -4.31 16.85 -8.21
C GLU A 102 -4.81 15.40 -8.37
N LEU A 103 -6.08 15.18 -8.06
CA LEU A 103 -6.73 13.88 -8.25
C LEU A 103 -7.08 13.73 -9.73
N SER A 104 -6.69 12.62 -10.35
CA SER A 104 -7.19 12.30 -11.69
C SER A 104 -8.68 12.04 -11.63
N HIS A 105 -9.45 12.74 -12.48
CA HIS A 105 -10.83 12.42 -12.76
C HIS A 105 -10.94 10.93 -13.14
N VAL A 106 -11.79 10.19 -12.43
CA VAL A 106 -12.10 8.81 -12.74
C VAL A 106 -12.69 8.77 -14.15
N GLN A 107 -11.94 8.27 -15.12
CA GLN A 107 -12.53 7.83 -16.39
C GLN A 107 -13.33 6.56 -16.09
N HIS A 108 -14.62 6.73 -15.85
CA HIS A 108 -15.59 5.65 -15.97
C HIS A 108 -15.63 5.24 -17.44
N ASN A 109 -14.94 4.16 -17.79
CA ASN A 109 -15.26 3.44 -19.02
C ASN A 109 -16.47 2.55 -18.71
N THR A 110 -17.62 2.97 -19.23
CA THR A 110 -18.88 2.20 -19.26
C THR A 110 -18.74 0.98 -20.15
#